data_AF-A0A517Y634-F1
#
_entry.id   AF-A0A517Y634-F1
#
_cell.length_a   1.000
_cell.length_b   1.000
_cell.length_c   1.000
_cell.angle_alpha   90.00
_cell.angle_beta   90.00
_cell.angle_gamma   90.00
#
_symmetry.space_group_name_H-M   'P 1'
#
loop_
_entity.id
_entity.type
_entity.pdbx_description
1 polymer ?
#
loop_
_entity_poly.entity_id
_entity_poly.type
_entity_poly.pdbx_seq_one_letter_code
_entity_poly.pdbx_strand_id
1 'polypeptide(L)'
;MTNRVPLIIAIVLLLLPVLYVGSYLANVRPRPVLVPFTLPSGKVARLVSHYRFGIEYSERIYWPLEQVDRKLRPRAWVENETGP
;
A
#
# COMPACT_ATOMS: atom_id res chain seq x y z
N MET A 1 -1.70 -30.62 30.73
CA MET A 1 -0.98 -29.99 29.60
C MET A 1 -1.95 -29.06 28.88
N THR A 2 -1.87 -27.76 29.14
CA THR A 2 -2.74 -26.78 28.46
C THR A 2 -2.21 -26.57 27.06
N ASN A 3 -3.00 -26.97 26.05
CA ASN A 3 -2.67 -26.75 24.66
C ASN A 3 -2.69 -25.23 24.38
N ARG A 4 -1.53 -24.64 24.13
CA ARG A 4 -1.39 -23.19 23.85
C ARG A 4 -1.72 -22.84 22.40
N VAL A 5 -1.89 -23.83 21.53
CA VAL A 5 -2.15 -23.64 20.09
C VAL A 5 -3.38 -22.75 19.84
N PRO A 6 -4.54 -22.92 20.50
CA PRO A 6 -5.69 -22.05 20.28
C PRO A 6 -5.42 -20.60 20.67
N LEU A 7 -4.68 -20.39 21.76
CA LEU A 7 -4.32 -19.04 22.22
C LEU A 7 -3.36 -18.35 21.23
N ILE A 8 -2.35 -19.07 20.73
CA ILE A 8 -1.41 -18.54 19.74
C ILE A 8 -2.14 -18.17 18.45
N ILE A 9 -3.01 -19.05 17.95
CA ILE A 9 -3.81 -18.78 16.75
C ILE A 9 -4.68 -17.54 16.97
N ALA A 10 -5.35 -17.42 18.11
CA ALA A 10 -6.16 -16.24 18.43
C ALA A 10 -5.34 -14.95 18.40
N ILE A 11 -4.13 -14.96 18.99
CA ILE A 11 -3.23 -13.80 18.97
C ILE A 11 -2.81 -13.44 17.54
N VAL A 12 -2.42 -14.43 16.72
CA VAL A 12 -2.02 -14.18 15.33
C VAL A 12 -3.19 -13.59 14.52
N LEU A 13 -4.38 -14.17 14.65
CA LEU A 13 -5.58 -13.66 13.96
C LEU A 13 -5.93 -12.23 14.38
N LEU A 14 -5.69 -11.87 15.65
CA LEU A 14 -5.93 -10.53 16.16
C LEU A 14 -4.85 -9.54 15.72
N LEU A 15 -3.59 -9.98 15.56
CA LEU A 15 -2.48 -9.15 15.08
C LEU A 15 -2.47 -8.95 13.57
N LEU A 16 -2.98 -9.90 12.78
CA LEU A 16 -3.04 -9.81 11.32
C LEU A 16 -3.65 -8.50 10.78
N PRO A 17 -4.84 -8.05 11.23
CA PRO A 17 -5.41 -6.79 10.75
C PRO A 17 -4.55 -5.58 11.15
N VAL A 18 -3.97 -5.58 12.35
CA VAL A 18 -3.09 -4.50 12.82
C VAL A 18 -1.82 -4.43 11.97
N LEU A 19 -1.21 -5.58 11.69
CA LEU A 19 -0.05 -5.70 10.79
C LEU A 19 -0.39 -5.27 9.37
N TYR A 20 -1.56 -5.64 8.86
CA TYR A 20 -2.01 -5.25 7.52
C TYR A 20 -2.17 -3.73 7.38
N VAL A 21 -2.87 -3.08 8.32
CA VAL A 21 -3.03 -1.62 8.33
C VAL A 21 -1.71 -0.91 8.59
N GLY A 22 -0.89 -1.40 9.53
CA GLY A 22 0.42 -0.84 9.83
C GLY A 22 1.37 -0.89 8.63
N SER A 23 1.37 -2.01 7.89
CA SER A 23 2.18 -2.19 6.69
C SER A 23 1.73 -1.27 5.55
N TYR A 24 0.41 -1.07 5.41
CA TYR A 24 -0.14 -0.08 4.50
C TYR A 24 0.37 1.33 4.84
N LEU A 25 0.21 1.78 6.09
CA LEU A 25 0.63 3.12 6.52
C LEU A 25 2.15 3.35 6.37
N ALA A 26 2.95 2.31 6.59
CA ALA A 26 4.39 2.38 6.40
C ALA A 26 4.80 2.47 4.92
N ASN A 27 4.06 1.78 4.03
CA ASN A 27 4.39 1.67 2.62
C ASN A 27 3.75 2.77 1.75
N VAL A 28 2.59 3.30 2.14
CA VAL A 28 1.89 4.29 1.34
C VAL A 28 2.64 5.63 1.30
N ARG A 29 2.68 6.22 0.12
CA ARG A 29 3.12 7.59 -0.16
C ARG A 29 2.03 8.26 -0.98
N PRO A 30 1.24 9.16 -0.37
CA PRO A 30 0.20 9.87 -1.09
C PRO A 30 0.74 10.66 -2.28
N ARG A 31 1.97 11.19 -2.17
CA ARG A 31 2.67 11.82 -3.30
C ARG A 31 3.14 10.74 -4.28
N PRO A 32 2.73 10.82 -5.56
CA PRO A 32 3.11 9.84 -6.56
C PRO A 32 4.62 9.83 -6.79
N VAL A 33 5.18 8.65 -6.96
CA VAL A 33 6.54 8.43 -7.46
C VAL A 33 6.42 7.93 -8.89
N LEU A 34 7.10 8.61 -9.81
CA LEU A 34 7.22 8.16 -11.20
C LEU A 34 8.28 7.08 -11.28
N VAL A 35 7.85 5.85 -11.55
CA VAL A 35 8.74 4.70 -11.61
C VAL A 35 8.91 4.29 -13.07
N PRO A 36 10.14 4.23 -13.59
CA PRO A 36 10.37 3.79 -14.96
C PRO A 36 10.03 2.30 -15.06
N PHE A 37 9.23 1.93 -16.06
CA PHE A 37 8.97 0.53 -16.41
C PHE A 37 9.15 0.33 -17.91
N THR A 38 9.64 -0.84 -18.29
CA THR A 38 9.89 -1.19 -19.69
C THR A 38 8.68 -1.93 -20.25
N LEU A 39 8.07 -1.36 -21.28
CA LEU A 39 7.02 -2.01 -22.05
C LEU A 39 7.59 -3.19 -22.85
N PRO A 40 6.78 -4.20 -23.21
CA PRO A 40 7.20 -5.27 -24.11
C PRO A 40 7.77 -4.78 -25.45
N SER A 41 7.43 -3.56 -25.85
CA SER A 41 7.95 -2.89 -27.05
C SER A 41 9.36 -2.28 -26.88
N GLY A 42 10.00 -2.45 -25.72
CA GLY A 42 11.29 -1.82 -25.38
C GLY A 42 11.22 -0.32 -25.04
N LYS A 43 10.02 0.27 -25.00
CA LYS A 43 9.82 1.67 -24.61
C LYS A 43 9.82 1.82 -23.09
N VAL A 44 10.44 2.88 -22.57
CA VAL A 44 10.35 3.23 -21.15
C VAL A 44 9.11 4.09 -20.93
N ALA A 45 8.18 3.58 -20.13
CA ALA A 45 7.03 4.34 -19.64
C ALA A 45 7.22 4.67 -18.15
N ARG A 46 6.45 5.63 -17.64
CA ARG A 46 6.44 6.00 -16.22
C ARG A 46 5.14 5.53 -15.61
N LEU A 47 5.23 4.65 -14.62
CA LEU A 47 4.08 4.26 -13.81
C LEU A 47 3.98 5.22 -12.62
N VAL A 48 2.77 5.72 -12.36
CA VAL A 48 2.47 6.48 -11.16
C VAL A 48 2.24 5.49 -10.02
N SER A 49 3.11 5.50 -9.01
CA SER A 49 2.97 4.66 -7.83
C SER A 49 2.80 5.49 -6.56
N HIS A 50 1.86 5.07 -5.71
CA HIS A 50 1.66 5.61 -4.36
C HIS A 50 2.30 4.73 -3.26
N TYR A 51 3.26 3.88 -3.62
CA TYR A 51 3.89 2.94 -2.70
C TYR A 51 5.42 3.07 -2.72
N ARG A 52 6.04 2.89 -1.55
CA ARG A 52 7.50 2.94 -1.38
C ARG A 52 8.19 1.72 -1.97
N PHE A 53 7.58 0.54 -1.81
CA PHE A 53 8.15 -0.74 -2.18
C PHE A 53 7.10 -1.63 -2.87
N GLY A 54 7.57 -2.61 -3.66
CA GLY A 54 6.74 -3.69 -4.20
C GLY A 54 5.51 -3.21 -4.96
N ILE A 55 5.69 -2.25 -5.87
CA ILE A 55 4.64 -1.45 -6.51
C ILE A 55 3.51 -2.33 -7.08
N GLU A 56 3.85 -3.36 -7.84
CA GLU A 56 2.88 -4.25 -8.50
C GLU A 56 1.99 -5.01 -7.51
N TYR A 57 2.55 -5.47 -6.39
CA TYR A 57 1.81 -6.23 -5.39
C TYR A 57 1.09 -5.32 -4.40
N SER A 58 1.71 -4.20 -4.04
CA SER A 58 1.19 -3.28 -3.03
C SER A 58 -0.11 -2.64 -3.49
N GLU A 59 -0.20 -2.27 -4.77
CA GLU A 59 -1.44 -1.74 -5.33
C GLU A 59 -2.58 -2.74 -5.21
N ARG A 60 -2.35 -4.02 -5.55
CA ARG A 60 -3.40 -5.05 -5.46
C ARG A 60 -3.80 -5.38 -4.01
N ILE A 61 -2.81 -5.51 -3.13
CA ILE A 61 -3.02 -5.94 -1.74
C ILE A 61 -3.68 -4.85 -0.92
N TYR A 62 -3.29 -3.59 -1.12
CA TYR A 62 -3.73 -2.47 -0.30
C TYR A 62 -4.82 -1.61 -0.95
N TRP A 63 -5.27 -1.95 -2.17
CA TRP A 63 -6.30 -1.20 -2.87
C TRP A 63 -7.52 -0.85 -2.01
N PRO A 64 -8.13 -1.77 -1.22
CA PRO A 64 -9.30 -1.43 -0.42
C PRO A 64 -9.00 -0.39 0.67
N LEU A 65 -7.84 -0.52 1.33
CA LEU A 65 -7.37 0.44 2.34
C LEU A 65 -7.08 1.80 1.72
N GLU A 66 -6.52 1.81 0.52
CA GLU A 66 -6.25 3.03 -0.22
C GLU A 66 -7.53 3.80 -0.56
N GLN A 67 -8.60 3.10 -0.97
CA GLN A 67 -9.89 3.76 -1.22
C GLN A 67 -10.45 4.42 0.05
N VAL A 68 -10.29 3.78 1.21
CA VAL A 68 -10.69 4.35 2.50
C VAL A 68 -9.82 5.56 2.83
N ASP A 69 -8.51 5.45 2.66
CA ASP A 69 -7.58 6.53 2.98
C ASP A 69 -7.77 7.77 2.09
N ARG A 70 -8.01 7.58 0.79
CA ARG A 70 -8.36 8.66 -0.15
C ARG A 70 -9.62 9.40 0.28
N LYS A 71 -10.61 8.69 0.82
CA LYS A 71 -11.86 9.28 1.35
C LYS A 71 -11.65 10.01 2.67
N LEU A 72 -10.82 9.45 3.57
CA LEU A 72 -10.57 10.03 4.89
C LEU A 72 -9.60 11.21 4.85
N ARG A 73 -8.62 11.19 3.96
CA ARG A 73 -7.56 12.20 3.86
C ARG A 73 -7.42 12.75 2.44
N PRO A 74 -8.48 13.29 1.82
CA PRO A 74 -8.44 13.72 0.42
C PRO A 74 -7.27 14.69 0.15
N ARG A 75 -7.02 15.64 1.06
CA ARG A 75 -5.92 16.62 0.95
C ARG A 75 -4.51 16.01 0.89
N ALA A 76 -4.30 14.82 1.46
CA ALA A 76 -3.01 14.14 1.37
C ALA A 76 -2.80 13.55 -0.04
N TRP A 77 -3.89 13.22 -0.72
CA TRP A 77 -3.94 12.55 -2.03
C TRP A 77 -4.17 13.50 -3.20
N VAL A 78 -4.44 14.78 -2.94
CA VAL A 78 -4.48 15.81 -4.00
C VAL A 78 -3.06 15.99 -4.52
N GLU A 79 -2.86 15.58 -5.76
CA GLU A 79 -1.69 15.90 -6.55
C GLU A 79 -1.64 17.43 -6.65
N ASN A 80 -0.59 18.06 -6.12
CA ASN A 80 -0.41 19.50 -6.35
C ASN A 80 -0.29 19.69 -7.86
N GLU A 81 -1.32 20.22 -8.51
CA GLU A 81 -1.33 20.67 -9.91
C GLU A 81 -0.37 21.85 -10.18
N THR A 82 0.70 22.02 -9.40
CA THR A 82 1.65 23.14 -9.54
C THR A 82 3.10 22.66 -9.43
N GLY A 83 3.60 22.14 -10.56
CA GLY A 83 4.88 22.48 -11.20
C GLY A 83 6.20 21.95 -10.60
N PRO A 84 7.32 22.03 -11.37
CA PRO A 84 7.50 22.65 -12.69
C PRO A 84 7.31 21.72 -13.89
#